data_AF-G4TEC8-F1
#
_entry.id   AF-G4TEC8-F1
#
_cell.length_a   1.000
_cell.length_b   1.000
_cell.length_c   1.000
_cell.angle_alpha   90.00
_cell.angle_beta   90.00
_cell.angle_gamma   90.00
#
_symmetry.space_group_name_H-M   'P 1'
#
loop_
_entity.id
_entity.type
_entity.pdbx_description
1 polymer ?
#
loop_
_entity_poly.entity_id
_entity_poly.type
_entity_poly.pdbx_seq_one_letter_code
_entity_poly.pdbx_strand_id
1 'polypeptide(L)'
;MADFAMDISQNLLVLMERQPTGITLHLHTFDTNVHHPEAKQPSLSMHTQGYTTVHIVGPVLAALFIDPIARSCFLVVWNWNTGELIGQVNGSKLDSMTLLAHNALVVANLDQDTLDVYKVELEPAKLKLFQRLILPSITANEDGTLWTYEQALLRAYPPPTWPDSCNGYYEAPESNYPFKADEDDGIIACSFQSERSNFTLFVRRSALLVPYFGDAAPVGIFNKGRREYVHVIPWSQWGPENTRWIPVHCSMRWICYVYGYRVAVLEPDPPVRINGSLDPDEDDPILLQQQELIRSHVNRAANGASSLDMSYLTQDELATIGINFSIRPRALRLLDFNPRAVARAQDDAAFARGDPLSVAKERAGRGQLLVETESNFQERFSTNLPYLETTVKLHKLGRSSAHNVEGVMINANSLILLTSERNESVQIFRV
;
A
#
# COMPACT_ATOMS: atom_id res chain seq x y z
N MET A 1 10.90 20.60 -7.34
CA MET A 1 9.70 19.75 -7.24
C MET A 1 10.09 18.49 -6.48
N ALA A 2 9.42 18.19 -5.38
CA ALA A 2 9.77 17.06 -4.52
C ALA A 2 8.92 15.82 -4.83
N ASP A 3 7.64 16.03 -5.13
CA ASP A 3 6.67 14.99 -5.47
C ASP A 3 5.44 15.64 -6.13
N PHE A 4 4.47 14.84 -6.58
CA PHE A 4 3.19 15.32 -7.07
C PHE A 4 2.06 14.32 -6.79
N ALA A 5 0.83 14.83 -6.75
CA ALA A 5 -0.38 14.02 -6.82
C ALA A 5 -1.29 14.58 -7.92
N MET A 6 -2.18 13.77 -8.45
CA MET A 6 -3.10 14.21 -9.51
C MET A 6 -4.46 13.55 -9.37
N ASP A 7 -5.50 14.28 -9.74
CA ASP A 7 -6.83 13.77 -9.99
C ASP A 7 -7.26 14.20 -11.39
N ILE A 8 -7.15 13.27 -12.34
CA ILE A 8 -7.43 13.51 -13.74
C ILE A 8 -8.91 13.87 -13.94
N SER A 9 -9.82 13.33 -13.14
CA SER A 9 -11.27 13.57 -13.28
C SER A 9 -11.63 15.03 -13.01
N GLN A 10 -10.87 15.68 -12.13
CA GLN A 10 -11.04 17.08 -11.77
C GLN A 10 -10.05 17.99 -12.50
N ASN A 11 -9.28 17.48 -13.48
CA ASN A 11 -8.15 18.19 -14.11
C ASN A 11 -7.20 18.82 -13.06
N LEU A 12 -6.99 18.16 -11.91
CA LEU A 12 -6.20 18.71 -10.81
C LEU A 12 -4.82 18.05 -10.73
N LEU A 13 -3.79 18.89 -10.67
CA LEU A 13 -2.39 18.53 -10.44
C LEU A 13 -1.91 19.27 -9.19
N VAL A 14 -1.47 18.52 -8.19
CA VAL A 14 -0.89 19.05 -6.95
C VAL A 14 0.61 18.87 -7.00
N LEU A 15 1.33 19.98 -7.17
CA LEU A 15 2.79 20.00 -7.22
C LEU A 15 3.36 20.32 -5.84
N MET A 16 4.31 19.52 -5.38
CA MET A 16 4.96 19.74 -4.09
C MET A 16 6.29 20.46 -4.25
N GLU A 17 6.40 21.61 -3.61
CA GLU A 17 7.63 22.40 -3.52
C GLU A 17 8.17 22.36 -2.08
N ARG A 18 9.40 21.87 -1.91
CA ARG A 18 10.15 22.00 -0.66
C ARG A 18 10.82 23.37 -0.62
N GLN A 19 10.53 24.13 0.43
CA GLN A 19 11.13 25.41 0.75
C GLN A 19 12.04 25.26 1.99
N PRO A 20 12.96 26.19 2.25
CA PRO A 20 13.85 26.10 3.42
C PRO A 20 13.11 25.98 4.75
N THR A 21 11.90 26.53 4.84
CA THR A 21 11.09 26.55 6.05
C THR A 21 9.84 25.68 5.97
N GLY A 22 9.60 24.94 4.88
CA GLY A 22 8.33 24.27 4.74
C GLY A 22 8.11 23.51 3.45
N ILE A 23 6.88 23.07 3.27
CA ILE A 23 6.38 22.46 2.04
C ILE A 23 5.17 23.27 1.58
N THR A 24 5.16 23.62 0.30
CA THR A 24 4.03 24.26 -0.38
C THR A 24 3.46 23.31 -1.42
N LEU A 25 2.16 23.07 -1.34
CA LEU A 25 1.38 22.31 -2.31
C LEU A 25 0.74 23.31 -3.27
N HIS A 26 1.17 23.33 -4.52
CA HIS A 26 0.62 24.20 -5.57
C HIS A 26 -0.49 23.46 -6.32
N LEU A 27 -1.66 24.09 -6.44
CA LEU A 27 -2.85 23.52 -7.08
C LEU A 27 -2.94 24.04 -8.52
N HIS A 28 -2.63 23.17 -9.48
CA HIS A 28 -2.60 23.47 -10.90
C HIS A 28 -3.62 22.62 -11.66
N THR A 29 -3.94 23.07 -12.86
CA THR A 29 -4.61 22.27 -13.88
C THR A 29 -3.64 21.22 -14.42
N PHE A 30 -4.11 20.00 -14.63
CA PHE A 30 -3.26 18.92 -15.15
C PHE A 30 -2.90 19.14 -16.63
N ASP A 31 -3.84 19.61 -17.44
CA ASP A 31 -3.67 19.76 -18.89
C ASP A 31 -2.86 21.00 -19.31
N THR A 32 -3.04 22.12 -18.63
CA THR A 32 -2.50 23.43 -19.00
C THR A 32 -1.46 23.95 -18.01
N ASN A 33 -1.29 23.29 -16.86
CA ASN A 33 -0.32 23.63 -15.82
C ASN A 33 -0.42 25.08 -15.31
N VAL A 34 -1.62 25.68 -15.37
CA VAL A 34 -1.93 26.98 -14.73
C VAL A 34 -2.61 26.76 -13.39
N HIS A 35 -2.66 27.77 -12.51
CA HIS A 35 -3.41 27.65 -11.24
C HIS A 35 -4.83 27.16 -11.46
N HIS A 36 -5.26 26.20 -10.63
CA HIS A 36 -6.57 25.57 -10.79
C HIS A 36 -7.70 26.59 -10.57
N PRO A 37 -8.61 26.80 -11.52
CA PRO A 37 -9.62 27.88 -11.44
C PRO A 37 -10.61 27.70 -10.29
N GLU A 38 -10.85 26.46 -9.86
CA GLU A 38 -11.74 26.16 -8.73
C GLU A 38 -11.07 26.28 -7.35
N ALA A 39 -9.74 26.44 -7.30
CA ALA A 39 -9.02 26.62 -6.04
C ALA A 39 -9.02 28.10 -5.64
N LYS A 40 -9.79 28.45 -4.60
CA LYS A 40 -9.77 29.81 -4.02
C LYS A 40 -8.39 30.19 -3.48
N GLN A 41 -7.63 29.20 -3.03
CA GLN A 41 -6.23 29.34 -2.62
C GLN A 41 -5.36 28.51 -3.58
N PRO A 42 -4.57 29.14 -4.45
CA PRO A 42 -3.78 28.41 -5.46
C PRO A 42 -2.64 27.58 -4.85
N SER A 43 -2.33 27.79 -3.57
CA SER A 43 -1.33 27.03 -2.85
C SER A 43 -1.71 26.84 -1.37
N LEU A 44 -1.27 25.72 -0.80
CA LEU A 44 -1.43 25.36 0.61
C LEU A 44 -0.04 25.10 1.21
N SER A 45 0.34 25.81 2.28
CA SER A 45 1.69 25.72 2.86
C SER A 45 1.67 25.16 4.28
N MET A 46 2.68 24.35 4.60
CA MET A 46 2.93 23.77 5.92
C MET A 46 4.39 23.97 6.35
N HIS A 47 4.61 24.31 7.61
CA HIS A 47 5.95 24.48 8.18
C HIS A 47 6.53 23.14 8.63
N THR A 48 7.06 22.37 7.68
CA THR A 48 7.74 21.09 7.93
C THR A 48 8.76 20.80 6.84
N GLN A 49 9.84 20.10 7.18
CA GLN A 49 10.86 19.64 6.23
C GLN A 49 10.76 18.14 5.95
N GLY A 50 9.70 17.48 6.44
CA GLY A 50 9.51 16.04 6.35
C GLY A 50 9.23 15.50 4.95
N TYR A 51 9.06 14.18 4.86
CA TYR A 51 8.46 13.53 3.70
C TYR A 51 6.96 13.78 3.68
N THR A 52 6.35 13.73 2.51
CA THR A 52 4.90 13.96 2.36
C THR A 52 4.31 13.02 1.35
N THR A 53 3.17 12.41 1.70
CA THR A 53 2.31 11.70 0.75
C THR A 53 1.00 12.46 0.61
N VAL A 54 0.51 12.65 -0.61
CA VAL A 54 -0.72 13.40 -0.91
C VAL A 54 -1.74 12.48 -1.59
N HIS A 55 -2.97 12.52 -1.11
CA HIS A 55 -4.12 11.83 -1.71
C HIS A 55 -5.25 12.85 -1.95
N ILE A 56 -5.96 12.69 -3.07
CA ILE A 56 -7.01 13.60 -3.53
C ILE A 56 -8.23 12.76 -3.90
N VAL A 57 -9.41 13.11 -3.37
CA VAL A 57 -10.72 12.60 -3.83
C VAL A 57 -11.75 13.71 -3.71
N GLY A 58 -12.36 14.10 -4.83
CA GLY A 58 -13.28 15.24 -4.89
C GLY A 58 -12.64 16.49 -4.27
N PRO A 59 -13.33 17.25 -3.40
CA PRO A 59 -12.79 18.44 -2.74
C PRO A 59 -11.80 18.12 -1.62
N VAL A 60 -11.63 16.85 -1.23
CA VAL A 60 -10.76 16.46 -0.11
C VAL A 60 -9.34 16.26 -0.60
N LEU A 61 -8.41 17.05 -0.05
CA LEU A 61 -6.98 16.87 -0.18
C LEU A 61 -6.40 16.48 1.18
N ALA A 62 -5.87 15.28 1.27
CA ALA A 62 -5.19 14.79 2.47
C ALA A 62 -3.69 14.74 2.23
N ALA A 63 -2.89 15.30 3.14
CA ALA A 63 -1.43 15.19 3.12
C ALA A 63 -0.91 14.67 4.48
N LEU A 64 -0.12 13.59 4.43
CA LEU A 64 0.56 13.03 5.59
C LEU A 64 2.01 13.49 5.56
N PHE A 65 2.43 14.21 6.60
CA PHE A 65 3.79 14.72 6.76
C PHE A 65 4.53 13.87 7.80
N ILE A 66 5.74 13.43 7.46
CA ILE A 66 6.59 12.61 8.34
C ILE A 66 7.95 13.28 8.46
N ASP A 67 8.24 13.86 9.62
CA ASP A 67 9.53 14.46 9.93
C ASP A 67 10.41 13.46 10.69
N PRO A 68 11.42 12.85 10.02
CA PRO A 68 12.27 11.85 10.64
C PRO A 68 13.18 12.44 11.73
N ILE A 69 13.50 13.74 11.66
CA ILE A 69 14.41 14.41 12.60
C ILE A 69 13.64 14.75 13.88
N ALA A 70 12.48 15.38 13.73
CA ALA A 70 11.61 15.72 14.86
C ALA A 70 10.88 14.51 15.44
N ARG A 71 10.90 13.36 14.74
CA ARG A 71 10.10 12.16 15.05
C ARG A 71 8.62 12.52 15.25
N SER A 72 8.14 13.44 14.43
CA SER A 72 6.75 13.90 14.46
C SER A 72 6.13 13.65 13.12
N CYS A 73 4.88 13.23 13.14
CA CYS A 73 4.09 13.04 11.94
C CYS A 73 2.69 13.57 12.17
N PHE A 74 2.14 14.15 11.12
CA PHE A 74 0.82 14.72 11.19
C PHE A 74 0.12 14.63 9.85
N LEU A 75 -1.16 14.28 9.91
CA LEU A 75 -2.07 14.29 8.80
C LEU A 75 -2.80 15.63 8.79
N VAL A 76 -2.85 16.28 7.63
CA VAL A 76 -3.65 17.47 7.41
C VAL A 76 -4.64 17.19 6.28
N VAL A 77 -5.89 17.60 6.48
CA VAL A 77 -6.96 17.41 5.51
C VAL A 77 -7.58 18.76 5.20
N TRP A 78 -7.62 19.14 3.92
CA TRP A 78 -8.22 20.38 3.44
C TRP A 78 -9.39 20.10 2.50
N ASN A 79 -10.29 21.07 2.42
CA ASN A 79 -11.11 21.26 1.24
C ASN A 79 -10.28 22.11 0.25
N TRP A 80 -9.73 21.50 -0.81
CA TRP A 80 -8.80 22.22 -1.69
C TRP A 80 -9.47 23.30 -2.54
N ASN A 81 -10.78 23.17 -2.84
CA ASN A 81 -11.52 24.22 -3.55
C ASN A 81 -11.58 25.51 -2.73
N THR A 82 -11.75 25.40 -1.41
CA THR A 82 -11.88 26.56 -0.51
C THR A 82 -10.56 26.96 0.17
N GLY A 83 -9.63 26.02 0.28
CA GLY A 83 -8.44 26.10 1.12
C GLY A 83 -8.75 26.01 2.62
N GLU A 84 -9.98 25.63 3.01
CA GLU A 84 -10.36 25.46 4.41
C GLU A 84 -9.70 24.20 5.00
N LEU A 85 -9.13 24.34 6.20
CA LEU A 85 -8.59 23.22 6.97
C LEU A 85 -9.74 22.44 7.62
N ILE A 86 -9.98 21.21 7.16
CA ILE A 86 -11.02 20.31 7.70
C ILE A 86 -10.56 19.70 9.04
N GLY A 87 -9.27 19.36 9.14
CA GLY A 87 -8.73 18.86 10.39
C GLY A 87 -7.26 18.45 10.30
N GLN A 88 -6.69 18.22 11.48
CA GLN A 88 -5.32 17.78 11.63
C GLN A 88 -5.22 16.71 12.73
N VAL A 89 -4.53 15.62 12.42
CA VAL A 89 -4.16 14.55 13.35
C VAL A 89 -2.67 14.61 13.59
N ASN A 90 -2.23 14.48 14.83
CA ASN A 90 -0.80 14.40 15.17
C ASN A 90 -0.51 13.03 15.78
N GLY A 91 0.65 12.47 15.49
CA GLY A 91 1.19 11.26 16.10
C GLY A 91 2.72 11.26 16.05
N SER A 92 3.33 10.24 16.64
CA SER A 92 4.78 10.00 16.52
C SER A 92 5.10 8.93 15.47
N LYS A 93 4.13 8.08 15.11
CA LYS A 93 4.28 7.04 14.08
C LYS A 93 3.02 6.86 13.20
N LEU A 94 2.53 7.94 12.62
CA LEU A 94 1.61 7.89 11.48
C LEU A 94 2.41 7.64 10.21
N ASP A 95 2.40 6.41 9.71
CA ASP A 95 3.36 6.00 8.68
C ASP A 95 2.79 6.05 7.26
N SER A 96 1.50 5.75 7.11
CA SER A 96 0.84 5.80 5.81
C SER A 96 -0.65 6.08 5.94
N MET A 97 -1.27 6.51 4.85
CA MET A 97 -2.70 6.73 4.74
C MET A 97 -3.22 6.35 3.36
N THR A 98 -4.52 6.08 3.26
CA THR A 98 -5.21 6.02 1.98
C THR A 98 -6.68 6.41 2.13
N LEU A 99 -7.30 6.88 1.04
CA LEU A 99 -8.71 7.25 1.02
C LEU A 99 -9.57 5.98 0.84
N LEU A 100 -10.59 5.83 1.70
CA LEU A 100 -11.52 4.70 1.69
C LEU A 100 -12.77 5.02 0.87
N ALA A 101 -13.28 6.23 1.03
CA ALA A 101 -14.44 6.77 0.35
C ALA A 101 -14.23 8.27 0.13
N HIS A 102 -15.17 8.92 -0.54
CA HIS A 102 -15.17 10.37 -0.75
C HIS A 102 -15.14 11.19 0.56
N ASN A 103 -15.59 10.60 1.67
CA ASN A 103 -15.65 11.22 2.99
C ASN A 103 -14.96 10.38 4.07
N ALA A 104 -14.08 9.45 3.71
CA ALA A 104 -13.42 8.59 4.69
C ALA A 104 -11.99 8.23 4.28
N LEU A 105 -11.11 8.14 5.26
CA LEU A 105 -9.72 7.74 5.07
C LEU A 105 -9.28 6.81 6.20
N VAL A 106 -8.24 6.01 5.94
CA VAL A 106 -7.59 5.17 6.93
C VAL A 106 -6.14 5.59 7.08
N VAL A 107 -5.64 5.58 8.31
CA VAL A 107 -4.26 5.89 8.67
C VAL A 107 -3.67 4.69 9.41
N ALA A 108 -2.46 4.28 9.02
CA ALA A 108 -1.67 3.32 9.79
C ALA A 108 -1.01 4.05 10.96
N ASN A 109 -1.53 3.84 12.16
CA ASN A 109 -1.06 4.43 13.40
C ASN A 109 -0.26 3.39 14.18
N LEU A 110 1.06 3.39 13.99
CA LEU A 110 2.00 2.43 14.58
C LEU A 110 2.43 2.82 16.00
N ASP A 111 1.95 3.93 16.55
CA ASP A 111 2.08 4.20 17.99
C ASP A 111 1.19 3.28 18.80
N GLN A 112 0.12 2.78 18.18
CA GLN A 112 -0.96 2.01 18.82
C GLN A 112 -1.26 0.71 18.08
N ASP A 113 -0.43 0.35 17.10
CA ASP A 113 -0.62 -0.82 16.22
C ASP A 113 -2.05 -0.90 15.68
N THR A 114 -2.52 0.18 15.07
CA THR A 114 -3.93 0.29 14.64
C THR A 114 -4.08 0.85 13.23
N LEU A 115 -5.22 0.53 12.61
CA LEU A 115 -5.76 1.27 11.48
C LEU A 115 -6.83 2.22 12.00
N ASP A 116 -6.52 3.51 12.01
CA ASP A 116 -7.43 4.56 12.45
C ASP A 116 -8.25 5.05 11.25
N VAL A 117 -9.56 4.84 11.32
CA VAL A 117 -10.50 5.27 10.28
C VAL A 117 -11.08 6.63 10.66
N TYR A 118 -10.92 7.61 9.79
CA TYR A 118 -11.45 8.95 9.96
C TYR A 118 -12.58 9.23 8.97
N LYS A 119 -13.60 9.94 9.42
CA LYS A 119 -14.63 10.55 8.58
C LYS A 119 -14.33 12.02 8.37
N VAL A 120 -14.49 12.45 7.13
CA VAL A 120 -14.29 13.82 6.65
C VAL A 120 -15.67 14.44 6.46
N GLU A 121 -16.05 15.33 7.37
CA GLU A 121 -17.28 16.12 7.28
C GLU A 121 -16.90 17.48 6.67
N LEU A 122 -17.50 17.85 5.53
CA LEU A 122 -17.23 19.13 4.87
C LEU A 122 -18.07 20.26 5.48
N GLU A 123 -19.25 19.94 5.99
CA GLU A 123 -20.20 20.91 6.54
C GLU A 123 -20.82 20.37 7.85
N PRO A 124 -20.33 20.80 9.03
CA PRO A 124 -19.17 21.67 9.25
C PRO A 124 -17.85 20.98 8.91
N ALA A 125 -16.84 21.75 8.52
CA ALA A 125 -15.49 21.25 8.24
C ALA A 125 -14.89 20.60 9.50
N LYS A 126 -14.88 19.27 9.52
CA LYS A 126 -14.44 18.49 10.67
C LYS A 126 -13.90 17.13 10.25
N LEU A 127 -12.70 16.81 10.75
CA LEU A 127 -12.16 15.46 10.71
C LEU A 127 -12.49 14.73 12.02
N LYS A 128 -13.19 13.61 11.93
CA LYS A 128 -13.64 12.82 13.10
C LYS A 128 -13.02 11.43 13.08
N LEU A 129 -12.31 11.06 14.15
CA LEU A 129 -11.91 9.67 14.36
C LEU A 129 -13.18 8.82 14.55
N PHE A 130 -13.45 7.95 13.58
CA PHE A 130 -14.67 7.16 13.50
C PHE A 130 -14.53 5.86 14.28
N GLN A 131 -13.45 5.12 14.01
CA GLN A 131 -13.13 3.89 14.73
C GLN A 131 -11.63 3.60 14.64
N ARG A 132 -11.15 2.84 15.62
CA ARG A 132 -9.78 2.35 15.72
C ARG A 132 -9.79 0.84 15.62
N LEU A 133 -9.13 0.30 14.61
CA LEU A 133 -9.08 -1.13 14.37
C LEU A 133 -7.73 -1.66 14.82
N ILE A 134 -7.72 -2.43 15.91
CA ILE A 134 -6.48 -3.00 16.46
C ILE A 134 -5.93 -4.01 15.44
N LEU A 135 -4.70 -3.76 14.98
CA LEU A 135 -3.93 -4.74 14.24
C LEU A 135 -3.49 -5.86 15.19
N PRO A 136 -3.16 -7.05 14.66
CA PRO A 136 -2.52 -8.10 15.45
C PRO A 136 -1.28 -7.57 16.15
N SER A 137 -1.39 -7.20 17.42
CA SER A 137 -0.20 -6.93 18.22
C SER A 137 0.51 -8.26 18.37
N ILE A 138 1.67 -8.39 17.73
CA ILE A 138 2.47 -9.60 17.77
C ILE A 138 3.13 -9.60 19.16
N THR A 139 2.36 -10.07 20.15
CA THR A 139 2.83 -10.25 21.52
C THR A 139 4.12 -11.04 21.50
N ALA A 140 5.03 -10.67 22.40
CA ALA A 140 6.19 -11.43 22.84
C ALA A 140 6.30 -12.84 22.22
N ASN A 141 7.35 -13.04 21.43
CA ASN A 141 7.91 -14.37 21.19
C ASN A 141 8.05 -15.14 22.53
N GLU A 142 8.30 -16.45 22.50
CA GLU A 142 8.56 -17.24 23.73
C GLU A 142 9.69 -16.64 24.60
N ASP A 143 10.58 -15.85 23.99
CA ASP A 143 11.67 -15.10 24.62
C ASP A 143 11.24 -13.75 25.27
N GLY A 144 9.96 -13.37 25.19
CA GLY A 144 9.47 -12.10 25.72
C GLY A 144 9.58 -10.91 24.76
N THR A 145 10.19 -11.05 23.58
CA THR A 145 10.43 -9.93 22.65
C THR A 145 9.17 -9.52 21.90
N LEU A 146 8.66 -8.33 22.22
CA LEU A 146 7.54 -7.70 21.51
C LEU A 146 8.00 -7.29 20.12
N TRP A 147 7.29 -7.79 19.10
CA TRP A 147 7.47 -7.31 17.74
C TRP A 147 6.66 -6.02 17.57
N THR A 148 7.25 -5.06 16.87
CA THR A 148 6.55 -3.82 16.52
C THR A 148 6.58 -3.63 15.02
N TYR A 149 5.54 -3.01 14.50
CA TYR A 149 5.52 -2.54 13.12
C TYR A 149 6.45 -1.35 13.02
N GLU A 150 7.48 -1.45 12.18
CA GLU A 150 8.43 -0.36 11.97
C GLU A 150 7.93 0.59 10.90
N GLN A 151 7.38 0.04 9.82
CA GLN A 151 6.80 0.78 8.71
C GLN A 151 5.53 0.10 8.22
N ALA A 152 4.64 0.89 7.64
CA ALA A 152 3.41 0.49 7.01
C ALA A 152 3.22 1.31 5.73
N LEU A 153 2.78 0.66 4.67
CA LEU A 153 2.40 1.29 3.41
C LEU A 153 1.00 0.86 3.04
N LEU A 154 0.09 1.82 2.98
CA LEU A 154 -1.29 1.63 2.59
C LEU A 154 -1.46 2.00 1.12
N ARG A 155 -1.99 1.08 0.32
CA ARG A 155 -2.30 1.31 -1.10
C ARG A 155 -3.70 0.82 -1.41
N ALA A 156 -4.50 1.71 -1.99
CA ALA A 156 -5.80 1.41 -2.54
C ALA A 156 -5.92 2.14 -3.87
N TYR A 157 -6.34 1.41 -4.91
CA TYR A 157 -6.59 2.00 -6.22
C TYR A 157 -7.72 1.19 -6.91
N PRO A 158 -8.57 1.78 -7.76
CA PRO A 158 -8.70 3.23 -7.96
C PRO A 158 -9.03 3.94 -6.63
N PRO A 159 -8.66 5.23 -6.50
CA PRO A 159 -9.24 6.04 -5.44
C PRO A 159 -10.76 5.98 -5.57
N PRO A 160 -11.51 6.04 -4.45
CA PRO A 160 -12.97 6.08 -4.51
C PRO A 160 -13.39 7.24 -5.42
N THR A 161 -14.28 7.00 -6.38
CA THR A 161 -14.69 8.12 -7.25
C THR A 161 -15.55 9.08 -6.45
N TRP A 162 -15.47 10.34 -6.84
CA TRP A 162 -16.40 11.32 -6.36
C TRP A 162 -17.78 11.03 -7.00
N PRO A 163 -18.90 11.08 -6.24
CA PRO A 163 -20.22 10.79 -6.78
C PRO A 163 -20.51 11.61 -8.05
N ASP A 164 -21.13 10.97 -9.04
CA ASP A 164 -21.48 11.51 -10.38
C ASP A 164 -22.23 12.86 -10.35
N SER A 165 -22.72 13.28 -9.18
CA SER A 165 -23.33 14.59 -8.95
C SER A 165 -22.42 15.81 -9.14
N CYS A 166 -21.09 15.65 -9.30
CA CYS A 166 -20.23 16.76 -9.73
C CYS A 166 -20.34 16.97 -11.25
N ASN A 167 -21.36 17.74 -11.61
CA ASN A 167 -21.68 18.17 -12.96
C ASN A 167 -20.45 18.68 -13.74
N GLY A 168 -20.12 18.03 -14.86
CA GLY A 168 -19.95 18.77 -16.11
C GLY A 168 -18.63 18.68 -16.87
N TYR A 169 -17.54 18.13 -16.33
CA TYR A 169 -16.24 18.22 -17.05
C TYR A 169 -15.75 16.93 -17.69
N TYR A 170 -16.00 15.76 -17.11
CA TYR A 170 -15.71 14.48 -17.76
C TYR A 170 -16.67 13.42 -17.22
N GLU A 171 -17.80 13.19 -17.93
CA GLU A 171 -18.46 11.90 -17.82
C GLU A 171 -17.40 10.86 -18.24
N ALA A 172 -16.86 10.12 -17.27
CA ALA A 172 -16.03 8.98 -17.60
C ALA A 172 -16.86 8.16 -18.60
N PRO A 173 -16.36 7.92 -19.82
CA PRO A 173 -17.18 7.36 -20.90
C PRO A 173 -17.90 6.16 -20.32
N GLU A 174 -19.24 6.22 -20.30
CA GLU A 174 -20.07 5.21 -19.64
C GLU A 174 -19.48 3.87 -19.98
N SER A 175 -18.88 3.25 -18.97
CA SER A 175 -18.11 2.06 -19.22
C SER A 175 -19.17 1.03 -19.59
N ASN A 176 -19.29 0.72 -20.87
CA ASN A 176 -20.16 -0.34 -21.38
C ASN A 176 -19.72 -1.74 -20.88
N TYR A 177 -18.84 -1.78 -19.87
CA TYR A 177 -18.46 -3.00 -19.20
C TYR A 177 -19.67 -3.51 -18.43
N PRO A 178 -20.10 -4.76 -18.69
CA PRO A 178 -21.26 -5.34 -18.03
C PRO A 178 -21.09 -5.47 -16.51
N PHE A 179 -19.88 -5.25 -15.99
CA PHE A 179 -19.55 -5.33 -14.56
C PHE A 179 -18.59 -4.21 -14.18
N LYS A 180 -19.05 -3.27 -13.35
CA LYS A 180 -18.19 -2.31 -12.63
C LYS A 180 -17.85 -2.91 -11.26
N ALA A 181 -16.60 -2.83 -10.84
CA ALA A 181 -16.26 -3.12 -9.45
C ALA A 181 -16.97 -2.10 -8.56
N ASP A 182 -17.57 -2.56 -7.46
CA ASP A 182 -18.07 -1.64 -6.46
C ASP A 182 -16.86 -0.90 -5.87
N GLU A 183 -16.88 0.42 -5.98
CA GLU A 183 -15.75 1.26 -5.64
C GLU A 183 -15.53 1.33 -4.13
N ASP A 184 -16.57 1.08 -3.35
CA ASP A 184 -16.48 1.03 -1.89
C ASP A 184 -16.01 -0.34 -1.40
N ASP A 185 -15.95 -1.36 -2.27
CA ASP A 185 -15.71 -2.75 -1.90
C ASP A 185 -14.37 -3.32 -2.42
N GLY A 186 -13.49 -2.47 -2.96
CA GLY A 186 -12.14 -2.89 -3.39
C GLY A 186 -11.24 -3.42 -2.25
N ILE A 187 -10.00 -3.76 -2.59
CA ILE A 187 -8.98 -4.19 -1.62
C ILE A 187 -8.03 -3.04 -1.31
N ILE A 188 -7.55 -3.02 -0.07
CA ILE A 188 -6.44 -2.23 0.40
C ILE A 188 -5.28 -3.17 0.69
N ALA A 189 -4.12 -2.89 0.11
CA ALA A 189 -2.88 -3.55 0.45
C ALA A 189 -2.19 -2.75 1.56
N CYS A 190 -2.11 -3.31 2.75
CA CYS A 190 -1.38 -2.76 3.89
C CYS A 190 -0.07 -3.55 4.04
N SER A 191 1.00 -3.05 3.45
CA SER A 191 2.31 -3.71 3.52
C SER A 191 3.04 -3.24 4.76
N PHE A 192 3.47 -4.16 5.61
CA PHE A 192 4.17 -3.86 6.84
C PHE A 192 5.60 -4.36 6.77
N GLN A 193 6.50 -3.59 7.36
CA GLN A 193 7.88 -3.98 7.62
C GLN A 193 8.09 -4.10 9.13
N SER A 194 8.79 -5.16 9.50
CA SER A 194 9.27 -5.45 10.84
C SER A 194 10.74 -5.84 10.76
N GLU A 195 11.44 -5.86 11.90
CA GLU A 195 12.85 -6.22 11.97
C GLU A 195 13.20 -7.54 11.25
N ARG A 196 12.29 -8.52 11.27
CA ARG A 196 12.56 -9.87 10.76
C ARG A 196 11.79 -10.24 9.50
N SER A 197 10.77 -9.47 9.12
CA SER A 197 9.92 -9.86 7.98
C SER A 197 9.16 -8.68 7.39
N ASN A 198 8.80 -8.82 6.11
CA ASN A 198 7.79 -7.99 5.50
C ASN A 198 6.63 -8.87 5.06
N PHE A 199 5.44 -8.33 5.15
CA PHE A 199 4.22 -9.02 4.77
C PHE A 199 3.16 -8.00 4.38
N THR A 200 2.17 -8.44 3.61
CA THR A 200 1.06 -7.58 3.21
C THR A 200 -0.24 -8.13 3.76
N LEU A 201 -0.96 -7.29 4.50
CA LEU A 201 -2.35 -7.51 4.84
C LEU A 201 -3.22 -6.97 3.71
N PHE A 202 -3.98 -7.84 3.07
CA PHE A 202 -5.05 -7.40 2.19
C PHE A 202 -6.31 -7.24 3.02
N VAL A 203 -6.95 -6.07 2.94
CA VAL A 203 -8.15 -5.73 3.69
C VAL A 203 -9.25 -5.36 2.72
N ARG A 204 -10.46 -5.89 2.92
CA ARG A 204 -11.65 -5.44 2.18
C ARG A 204 -11.99 -4.01 2.61
N ARG A 205 -12.04 -3.08 1.64
CA ARG A 205 -12.30 -1.65 1.86
C ARG A 205 -13.63 -1.40 2.56
N SER A 206 -14.69 -2.08 2.13
CA SER A 206 -16.03 -1.97 2.71
C SER A 206 -16.04 -2.34 4.19
N ALA A 207 -15.22 -3.31 4.61
CA ALA A 207 -15.09 -3.70 6.00
C ALA A 207 -14.50 -2.59 6.89
N LEU A 208 -13.77 -1.62 6.35
CA LEU A 208 -13.26 -0.46 7.09
C LEU A 208 -14.29 0.66 7.21
N LEU A 209 -15.24 0.72 6.27
CA LEU A 209 -16.32 1.71 6.22
C LEU A 209 -17.51 1.32 7.11
N VAL A 210 -17.72 0.01 7.32
CA VAL A 210 -18.76 -0.48 8.21
C VAL A 210 -18.41 -0.14 9.67
N PRO A 211 -19.32 0.50 10.42
CA PRO A 211 -19.15 0.65 11.85
C PRO A 211 -19.22 -0.71 12.55
N TYR A 212 -18.20 -1.03 13.33
CA TYR A 212 -18.27 -2.17 14.23
C TYR A 212 -18.93 -1.74 15.54
N PHE A 213 -20.23 -1.97 15.64
CA PHE A 213 -21.00 -1.76 16.87
C PHE A 213 -21.12 -3.06 17.68
N GLY A 214 -20.02 -3.79 17.86
CA GLY A 214 -20.01 -4.91 18.79
C GLY A 214 -20.40 -4.46 20.21
N ASP A 215 -20.46 -5.39 21.17
CA ASP A 215 -20.77 -5.07 22.57
C ASP A 215 -19.73 -4.16 23.26
N ALA A 216 -18.65 -3.79 22.56
CA ALA A 216 -17.61 -2.89 23.06
C ALA A 216 -18.14 -1.44 23.16
N ALA A 217 -18.39 -1.00 24.39
CA ALA A 217 -18.69 0.39 24.67
C ALA A 217 -17.57 1.32 24.17
N PRO A 218 -17.90 2.50 23.63
CA PRO A 218 -16.89 3.42 23.14
C PRO A 218 -15.99 3.89 24.29
N VAL A 219 -14.68 3.95 24.03
CA VAL A 219 -13.67 4.34 25.00
C VAL A 219 -13.49 5.85 24.95
N GLY A 220 -13.55 6.50 26.11
CA GLY A 220 -13.28 7.93 26.22
C GLY A 220 -11.78 8.21 26.12
N ILE A 221 -11.33 8.79 25.01
CA ILE A 221 -9.97 9.28 24.81
C ILE A 221 -9.90 10.79 25.07
N PHE A 222 -8.79 11.28 25.60
CA PHE A 222 -8.57 12.71 25.79
C PHE A 222 -7.72 13.25 24.65
N ASN A 223 -8.29 14.17 23.86
CA ASN A 223 -7.62 14.81 22.74
C ASN A 223 -7.72 16.33 22.90
N LYS A 224 -6.56 17.00 23.04
CA LYS A 224 -6.47 18.47 23.25
C LYS A 224 -7.41 18.99 24.35
N GLY A 225 -7.53 18.25 25.46
CA GLY A 225 -8.37 18.63 26.60
C GLY A 225 -9.88 18.38 26.41
N ARG A 226 -10.31 17.83 25.27
CA ARG A 226 -11.68 17.35 25.05
C ARG A 226 -11.73 15.84 25.16
N ARG A 227 -12.78 15.32 25.80
CA ARG A 227 -13.05 13.89 25.85
C ARG A 227 -13.81 13.51 24.60
N GLU A 228 -13.20 12.69 23.76
CA GLU A 228 -13.81 12.11 22.55
C GLU A 228 -14.08 10.62 22.82
N TYR A 229 -15.17 10.09 22.29
CA TYR A 229 -15.52 8.69 22.45
C TYR A 229 -15.25 7.98 21.14
N VAL A 230 -14.38 6.96 21.19
CA VAL A 230 -13.95 6.21 20.00
C VAL A 230 -14.17 4.73 20.22
N HIS A 231 -14.68 4.07 19.20
CA HIS A 231 -14.78 2.61 19.19
C HIS A 231 -13.41 2.01 18.89
N VAL A 232 -12.89 1.23 19.85
CA VAL A 232 -11.64 0.48 19.71
C VAL A 232 -12.02 -0.98 19.47
N ILE A 233 -11.79 -1.46 18.26
CA ILE A 233 -12.28 -2.75 17.79
C ILE A 233 -11.12 -3.75 17.80
N PRO A 234 -11.20 -4.82 18.62
CA PRO A 234 -10.16 -5.83 18.67
C PRO A 234 -10.10 -6.64 17.36
N TRP A 235 -8.91 -7.14 17.02
CA TRP A 235 -8.67 -7.94 15.82
C TRP A 235 -9.72 -9.04 15.61
N SER A 236 -10.06 -9.79 16.66
CA SER A 236 -11.01 -10.90 16.60
C SER A 236 -12.41 -10.52 16.09
N GLN A 237 -12.80 -9.24 16.14
CA GLN A 237 -14.10 -8.77 15.69
C GLN A 237 -14.12 -8.27 14.23
N TRP A 238 -13.00 -7.74 13.72
CA TRP A 238 -12.97 -7.12 12.39
C TRP A 238 -12.02 -7.80 11.40
N GLY A 239 -10.94 -8.41 11.88
CA GLY A 239 -9.82 -8.90 11.07
C GLY A 239 -10.10 -10.21 10.35
N PRO A 240 -10.39 -11.32 11.04
CA PRO A 240 -10.38 -12.67 10.46
C PRO A 240 -11.16 -12.83 9.15
N GLU A 241 -12.39 -12.33 9.08
CA GLU A 241 -13.25 -12.51 7.91
C GLU A 241 -12.95 -11.53 6.76
N ASN A 242 -12.35 -10.38 7.08
CA ASN A 242 -12.21 -9.26 6.15
C ASN A 242 -10.79 -9.05 5.64
N THR A 243 -9.86 -9.91 6.07
CA THR A 243 -8.45 -9.74 5.79
C THR A 243 -7.76 -11.01 5.32
N ARG A 244 -6.61 -10.85 4.67
CA ARG A 244 -5.71 -11.92 4.23
C ARG A 244 -4.24 -11.54 4.41
N TRP A 245 -3.50 -12.28 5.24
CA TRP A 245 -2.05 -12.17 5.27
C TRP A 245 -1.43 -12.95 4.11
N ILE A 246 -0.56 -12.30 3.36
CA ILE A 246 0.27 -12.95 2.35
C ILE A 246 1.73 -12.49 2.55
N PRO A 247 2.70 -13.41 2.62
CA PRO A 247 4.12 -13.10 2.74
C PRO A 247 4.67 -12.65 1.38
N VAL A 248 4.18 -11.52 0.88
CA VAL A 248 4.63 -10.89 -0.36
C VAL A 248 5.28 -9.56 -0.05
N HIS A 249 6.37 -9.28 -0.77
CA HIS A 249 6.98 -7.97 -0.80
C HIS A 249 6.33 -7.16 -1.90
N CYS A 250 5.28 -6.42 -1.56
CA CYS A 250 4.73 -5.45 -2.48
C CYS A 250 5.74 -4.31 -2.73
N SER A 251 5.75 -3.78 -3.96
CA SER A 251 6.67 -2.69 -4.30
C SER A 251 6.36 -1.47 -3.44
N MET A 252 7.37 -0.94 -2.75
CA MET A 252 7.25 0.31 -2.01
C MET A 252 7.24 1.54 -2.94
N ARG A 253 7.47 1.35 -4.25
CA ARG A 253 7.45 2.42 -5.25
C ARG A 253 6.02 2.92 -5.51
N TRP A 254 5.90 4.09 -6.12
CA TRP A 254 4.63 4.76 -6.48
C TRP A 254 3.77 3.98 -7.51
N ILE A 255 4.29 2.90 -8.07
CA ILE A 255 3.66 2.12 -9.15
C ILE A 255 2.45 1.37 -8.58
N CYS A 256 1.26 1.60 -9.15
CA CYS A 256 0.00 1.04 -8.67
C CYS A 256 -0.16 -0.45 -9.01
N TYR A 257 0.22 -1.32 -8.07
CA TYR A 257 0.07 -2.77 -8.18
C TYR A 257 -1.27 -3.31 -7.64
N VAL A 258 -2.16 -2.42 -7.19
CA VAL A 258 -3.52 -2.73 -6.73
C VAL A 258 -4.52 -2.10 -7.70
N TYR A 259 -5.61 -2.78 -8.04
CA TYR A 259 -6.74 -2.21 -8.76
C TYR A 259 -8.05 -2.92 -8.40
N GLY A 260 -8.98 -2.21 -7.78
CA GLY A 260 -10.25 -2.76 -7.30
C GLY A 260 -9.99 -3.95 -6.39
N TYR A 261 -10.40 -5.14 -6.84
CA TYR A 261 -10.20 -6.39 -6.11
C TYR A 261 -8.90 -7.13 -6.45
N ARG A 262 -8.09 -6.60 -7.37
CA ARG A 262 -6.94 -7.31 -7.93
C ARG A 262 -5.63 -6.72 -7.46
N VAL A 263 -4.64 -7.58 -7.25
CA VAL A 263 -3.29 -7.21 -6.84
C VAL A 263 -2.29 -7.97 -7.70
N ALA A 264 -1.35 -7.25 -8.29
CA ALA A 264 -0.25 -7.83 -9.03
C ALA A 264 1.02 -7.81 -8.17
N VAL A 265 1.74 -8.93 -8.08
CA VAL A 265 3.00 -9.02 -7.34
C VAL A 265 4.05 -9.65 -8.22
N LEU A 266 5.22 -9.02 -8.29
CA LEU A 266 6.39 -9.61 -8.91
C LEU A 266 7.09 -10.49 -7.87
N GLU A 267 7.17 -11.79 -8.13
CA GLU A 267 7.88 -12.70 -7.25
C GLU A 267 9.37 -12.71 -7.59
N PRO A 268 10.23 -12.43 -6.61
CA PRO A 268 11.66 -12.62 -6.77
C PRO A 268 11.97 -14.11 -6.95
N ASP A 269 13.16 -14.40 -7.48
CA ASP A 269 13.70 -15.75 -7.40
C ASP A 269 13.70 -16.20 -5.94
N PRO A 270 13.20 -17.41 -5.62
CA PRO A 270 13.46 -17.95 -4.30
C PRO A 270 14.98 -17.91 -4.12
N PRO A 271 15.48 -17.44 -2.97
CA PRO A 271 16.91 -17.41 -2.72
C PRO A 271 17.41 -18.81 -3.06
N VAL A 272 18.34 -18.90 -4.01
CA VAL A 272 18.92 -20.17 -4.41
C VAL A 272 19.47 -20.75 -3.12
N ARG A 273 18.80 -21.76 -2.56
CA ARG A 273 19.31 -22.50 -1.42
C ARG A 273 20.58 -23.14 -1.94
N ILE A 274 21.72 -22.50 -1.68
CA ILE A 274 23.01 -23.08 -1.90
C ILE A 274 22.98 -24.31 -0.99
N ASN A 275 22.81 -25.50 -1.55
CA ASN A 275 22.65 -26.76 -0.82
C ASN A 275 23.94 -27.19 -0.09
N GLY A 276 24.73 -26.25 0.39
CA GLY A 276 25.68 -26.48 1.46
C GLY A 276 24.93 -26.36 2.77
N SER A 277 25.03 -27.40 3.60
CA SER A 277 24.73 -27.33 5.03
C SER A 277 25.51 -26.17 5.64
N LEU A 278 24.91 -24.98 5.69
CA LEU A 278 25.41 -23.87 6.50
C LEU A 278 24.99 -24.20 7.93
N ASP A 279 25.87 -24.92 8.63
CA ASP A 279 26.06 -24.63 10.04
C ASP A 279 26.32 -23.11 10.10
N PRO A 280 25.61 -22.34 10.93
CA PRO A 280 25.89 -20.92 11.12
C PRO A 280 27.20 -20.80 11.90
N ASP A 281 28.31 -21.15 11.28
CA ASP A 281 29.62 -20.76 11.74
C ASP A 281 29.63 -19.22 11.66
N GLU A 282 29.71 -18.56 12.82
CA GLU A 282 29.86 -17.09 12.97
C GLU A 282 31.07 -16.52 12.21
N ASP A 283 31.87 -17.39 11.59
CA ASP A 283 33.07 -17.09 10.82
C ASP A 283 32.83 -17.07 9.29
N ASP A 284 31.60 -17.04 8.77
CA ASP A 284 31.38 -16.85 7.33
C ASP A 284 31.95 -15.47 6.91
N PRO A 285 33.07 -15.44 6.16
CA PRO A 285 33.75 -14.19 5.82
C PRO A 285 32.87 -13.28 4.95
N ILE A 286 31.90 -13.84 4.21
CA ILE A 286 30.98 -13.07 3.37
C ILE A 286 29.97 -12.33 4.24
N LEU A 287 29.42 -13.00 5.26
CA LEU A 287 28.46 -12.39 6.18
C LEU A 287 29.13 -11.30 7.03
N LEU A 288 30.36 -11.54 7.50
CA LEU A 288 31.15 -10.53 8.22
C LEU A 288 31.45 -9.31 7.34
N GLN A 289 31.84 -9.54 6.09
CA GLN A 289 32.07 -8.45 5.13
C GLN A 289 30.78 -7.65 4.85
N GLN A 290 29.64 -8.33 4.67
CA GLN A 290 28.34 -7.68 4.49
C GLN A 290 27.98 -6.80 5.70
N GLN A 291 28.17 -7.30 6.93
CA GLN A 291 27.90 -6.54 8.15
C GLN A 291 28.82 -5.32 8.29
N GLU A 292 30.11 -5.44 7.96
CA GLU A 292 31.05 -4.30 7.99
C GLU A 292 30.67 -3.22 6.98
N LEU A 293 30.27 -3.59 5.77
CA LEU A 293 29.86 -2.65 4.73
C LEU A 293 28.57 -1.90 5.12
N ILE A 294 27.58 -2.60 5.69
CA ILE A 294 26.36 -1.98 6.23
C ILE A 294 26.70 -1.02 7.37
N ARG A 295 27.54 -1.46 8.33
CA ARG A 295 27.97 -0.63 9.47
C ARG A 295 28.71 0.63 9.00
N SER A 296 29.58 0.49 8.01
CA SER A 296 30.29 1.61 7.37
C SER A 296 29.33 2.60 6.73
N HIS A 297 28.31 2.11 6.02
CA HIS A 297 27.26 2.96 5.42
C HIS A 297 26.47 3.74 6.46
N VAL A 298 26.01 3.07 7.51
CA VAL A 298 25.25 3.69 8.60
C VAL A 298 26.09 4.75 9.32
N ASN A 299 27.37 4.47 9.60
CA ASN A 299 28.26 5.44 10.23
C ASN A 299 28.51 6.67 9.34
N ARG A 300 28.63 6.49 8.02
CA ARG A 300 28.74 7.62 7.10
C ARG A 300 27.48 8.49 7.10
N ALA A 301 26.31 7.86 7.04
CA ALA A 301 25.04 8.56 7.11
C ALA A 301 24.90 9.34 8.44
N ALA A 302 25.29 8.73 9.55
CA ALA A 302 25.33 9.38 10.87
C ALA A 302 26.30 10.58 10.92
N ASN A 303 27.39 10.54 10.14
CA ASN A 303 28.36 11.62 10.01
C ASN A 303 27.99 12.65 8.92
N GLY A 304 26.73 12.68 8.49
CA GLY A 304 26.21 13.70 7.56
C GLY A 304 26.44 13.42 6.08
N ALA A 305 26.96 12.24 5.71
CA ALA A 305 26.91 11.82 4.32
C ALA A 305 25.45 11.50 3.92
N SER A 306 25.11 11.70 2.65
CA SER A 306 23.81 11.27 2.14
C SER A 306 23.66 9.76 2.32
N SER A 307 22.54 9.30 2.89
CA SER A 307 22.20 7.87 2.97
C SER A 307 21.95 7.23 1.59
N LEU A 308 21.89 8.03 0.53
CA LEU A 308 21.79 7.56 -0.85
C LEU A 308 23.15 7.55 -1.57
N ASP A 309 24.20 8.11 -0.97
CA ASP A 309 25.54 8.10 -1.54
C ASP A 309 26.19 6.74 -1.33
N MET A 310 26.05 5.85 -2.32
CA MET A 310 26.71 4.54 -2.39
C MET A 310 27.94 4.54 -3.29
N SER A 311 28.39 5.72 -3.75
CA SER A 311 29.47 5.84 -4.75
C SER A 311 30.82 5.31 -4.26
N TYR A 312 30.97 5.12 -2.95
CA TYR A 312 32.17 4.63 -2.30
C TYR A 312 32.25 3.10 -2.21
N LEU A 313 31.17 2.40 -2.55
CA LEU A 313 31.14 0.94 -2.62
C LEU A 313 31.48 0.51 -4.03
N THR A 314 32.37 -0.48 -4.15
CA THR A 314 32.63 -1.18 -5.41
C THR A 314 31.42 -2.02 -5.83
N GLN A 315 31.37 -2.40 -7.10
CA GLN A 315 30.29 -3.24 -7.63
C GLN A 315 30.24 -4.62 -6.95
N ASP A 316 31.39 -5.16 -6.57
CA ASP A 316 31.50 -6.40 -5.81
C ASP A 316 31.01 -6.22 -4.37
N GLU A 317 31.34 -5.11 -3.70
CA GLU A 317 30.80 -4.80 -2.36
C GLU A 317 29.29 -4.59 -2.38
N LEU A 318 28.75 -3.92 -3.41
CA LEU A 318 27.30 -3.80 -3.61
C LEU A 318 26.64 -5.18 -3.78
N ALA A 319 27.29 -6.10 -4.49
CA ALA A 319 26.83 -7.48 -4.61
C ALA A 319 26.93 -8.24 -3.28
N THR A 320 28.02 -8.06 -2.53
CA THR A 320 28.26 -8.67 -1.20
C THR A 320 27.29 -8.20 -0.14
N ILE A 321 26.85 -6.94 -0.17
CA ILE A 321 25.80 -6.44 0.76
C ILE A 321 24.44 -7.11 0.48
N GLY A 322 24.35 -7.96 -0.55
CA GLY A 322 23.08 -8.54 -0.97
C GLY A 322 22.19 -7.50 -1.66
N ILE A 323 22.72 -6.32 -1.97
CA ILE A 323 22.08 -5.36 -2.89
C ILE A 323 22.36 -5.82 -4.31
N ASN A 324 22.08 -7.10 -4.57
CA ASN A 324 21.96 -7.56 -5.92
C ASN A 324 20.65 -6.94 -6.44
N PHE A 325 20.72 -5.73 -7.00
CA PHE A 325 19.62 -5.07 -7.70
C PHE A 325 19.07 -5.94 -8.86
N SER A 326 19.70 -7.07 -9.15
CA SER A 326 19.27 -8.06 -10.13
C SER A 326 18.59 -9.30 -9.52
N ILE A 327 17.86 -9.17 -8.41
CA ILE A 327 16.81 -10.16 -8.11
C ILE A 327 15.77 -10.05 -9.22
N ARG A 328 15.97 -10.84 -10.27
CA ARG A 328 15.09 -10.84 -11.44
C ARG A 328 13.77 -11.48 -11.02
N PRO A 329 12.63 -10.83 -11.24
CA PRO A 329 11.38 -11.49 -10.99
C PRO A 329 11.24 -12.65 -11.98
N ARG A 330 10.82 -13.81 -11.48
CA ARG A 330 10.60 -15.01 -12.31
C ARG A 330 9.15 -15.24 -12.64
N ALA A 331 8.28 -14.75 -11.78
CA ALA A 331 6.86 -14.90 -11.93
C ALA A 331 6.14 -13.61 -11.59
N LEU A 332 5.02 -13.42 -12.26
CA LEU A 332 4.00 -12.47 -11.93
C LEU A 332 2.87 -13.24 -11.27
N ARG A 333 2.56 -12.90 -10.02
CA ARG A 333 1.34 -13.33 -9.36
C ARG A 333 0.26 -12.29 -9.54
N LEU A 334 -0.96 -12.76 -9.76
CA LEU A 334 -2.17 -11.98 -9.71
C LEU A 334 -3.08 -12.57 -8.63
N LEU A 335 -3.43 -11.76 -7.65
CA LEU A 335 -4.34 -12.10 -6.56
C LEU A 335 -5.66 -11.39 -6.84
N ASP A 336 -6.75 -12.12 -7.05
CA ASP A 336 -8.07 -11.58 -7.36
C ASP A 336 -9.05 -11.92 -6.23
N PHE A 337 -9.40 -10.90 -5.46
CA PHE A 337 -10.33 -10.96 -4.33
C PHE A 337 -11.78 -10.67 -4.74
N ASN A 338 -12.09 -10.66 -6.04
CA ASN A 338 -13.43 -10.31 -6.51
C ASN A 338 -14.43 -11.38 -6.01
N PRO A 339 -15.44 -11.02 -5.21
CA PRO A 339 -16.34 -11.99 -4.60
C PRO A 339 -17.12 -12.81 -5.65
N ARG A 340 -17.40 -12.23 -6.83
CA ARG A 340 -18.06 -12.95 -7.93
C ARG A 340 -17.11 -13.90 -8.65
N ALA A 341 -15.83 -13.56 -8.75
CA ALA A 341 -14.83 -14.45 -9.34
C ALA A 341 -14.58 -15.64 -8.41
N VAL A 342 -14.43 -15.38 -7.11
CA VAL A 342 -14.32 -16.39 -6.06
C VAL A 342 -15.56 -17.30 -6.03
N ALA A 343 -16.77 -16.74 -5.97
CA ALA A 343 -18.01 -17.52 -5.94
C ALA A 343 -18.17 -18.41 -7.17
N ARG A 344 -17.88 -17.90 -8.38
CA ARG A 344 -17.90 -18.74 -9.60
C ARG A 344 -16.89 -19.88 -9.53
N ALA A 345 -15.70 -19.63 -9.01
CA ALA A 345 -14.69 -20.68 -8.85
C ALA A 345 -15.08 -21.71 -7.79
N GLN A 346 -15.84 -21.33 -6.77
CA GLN A 346 -16.44 -22.25 -5.79
C GLN A 346 -17.53 -23.10 -6.44
N ASP A 347 -18.46 -22.46 -7.15
CA ASP A 347 -19.56 -23.14 -7.85
C ASP A 347 -19.02 -24.14 -8.87
N ASP A 348 -18.03 -23.75 -9.68
CA ASP A 348 -17.38 -24.63 -10.64
C ASP A 348 -16.68 -25.83 -9.96
N ALA A 349 -16.12 -25.63 -8.77
CA ALA A 349 -15.52 -26.72 -7.99
C ALA A 349 -16.59 -27.66 -7.43
N ALA A 350 -17.74 -27.13 -7.03
CA ALA A 350 -18.89 -27.91 -6.55
C ALA A 350 -19.63 -28.65 -7.68
N PHE A 351 -19.70 -28.07 -8.88
CA PHE A 351 -20.40 -28.63 -10.04
C PHE A 351 -19.60 -29.70 -10.78
N ALA A 352 -18.28 -29.74 -10.58
CA ALA A 352 -17.44 -30.79 -11.12
C ALA A 352 -17.80 -32.15 -10.47
N ARG A 353 -18.63 -32.94 -11.15
CA ARG A 353 -18.90 -34.35 -10.83
C ARG A 353 -17.68 -35.28 -11.05
N GLY A 354 -16.48 -34.71 -11.12
CA GLY A 354 -15.21 -35.41 -11.37
C GLY A 354 -14.24 -35.20 -10.22
N ASP A 355 -13.22 -36.06 -10.15
CA ASP A 355 -12.14 -36.03 -9.15
C ASP A 355 -11.60 -34.59 -8.95
N PRO A 356 -11.64 -34.02 -7.73
CA PRO A 356 -11.12 -32.69 -7.40
C PRO A 356 -9.70 -32.42 -7.94
N LEU A 357 -8.88 -33.46 -8.07
CA LEU A 357 -7.53 -33.38 -8.63
C LEU A 357 -7.53 -33.01 -10.13
N SER A 358 -8.55 -33.41 -10.89
CA SER A 358 -8.67 -33.12 -12.33
C SER A 358 -9.03 -31.65 -12.60
N VAL A 359 -9.93 -31.08 -11.81
CA VAL A 359 -10.28 -29.65 -11.84
C VAL A 359 -9.09 -28.80 -11.39
N ALA A 360 -8.39 -29.23 -10.33
CA ALA A 360 -7.16 -28.58 -9.88
C ALA A 360 -6.08 -28.61 -10.97
N LYS A 361 -5.93 -29.72 -11.70
CA LYS A 361 -4.99 -29.83 -12.84
C LYS A 361 -5.39 -28.97 -14.03
N GLU A 362 -6.68 -28.88 -14.37
CA GLU A 362 -7.16 -28.03 -15.46
C GLU A 362 -6.94 -26.54 -15.11
N ARG A 363 -7.29 -26.14 -13.89
CA ARG A 363 -7.06 -24.79 -13.38
C ARG A 363 -5.58 -24.46 -13.28
N ALA A 364 -4.75 -25.38 -12.78
CA ALA A 364 -3.30 -25.25 -12.80
C ALA A 364 -2.73 -25.17 -14.22
N GLY A 365 -3.34 -25.85 -15.20
CA GLY A 365 -3.05 -25.72 -16.62
C GLY A 365 -3.37 -24.31 -17.17
N ARG A 366 -4.39 -23.65 -16.61
CA ARG A 366 -4.71 -22.24 -16.84
C ARG A 366 -3.95 -21.28 -15.91
N GLY A 367 -3.15 -21.81 -14.99
CA GLY A 367 -2.37 -21.05 -14.00
C GLY A 367 -3.17 -20.47 -12.84
N GLN A 368 -4.46 -20.82 -12.67
CA GLN A 368 -5.35 -20.28 -11.62
C GLN A 368 -5.51 -21.26 -10.45
N LEU A 369 -5.52 -20.75 -9.23
CA LEU A 369 -5.73 -21.52 -8.00
C LEU A 369 -6.67 -20.73 -7.07
N LEU A 370 -7.78 -21.34 -6.67
CA LEU A 370 -8.63 -20.78 -5.62
C LEU A 370 -7.97 -21.07 -4.27
N VAL A 371 -7.73 -20.03 -3.48
CA VAL A 371 -7.09 -20.12 -2.17
C VAL A 371 -8.09 -19.71 -1.09
N GLU A 372 -8.59 -20.71 -0.37
CA GLU A 372 -9.55 -20.56 0.73
C GLU A 372 -8.98 -21.00 2.07
N THR A 373 -7.82 -21.66 2.06
CA THR A 373 -7.21 -22.20 3.27
C THR A 373 -6.98 -21.09 4.28
N GLU A 374 -7.34 -21.31 5.53
CA GLU A 374 -6.94 -20.44 6.64
C GLU A 374 -5.43 -20.16 6.55
N SER A 375 -5.09 -18.88 6.42
CA SER A 375 -3.71 -18.44 6.47
C SER A 375 -3.44 -18.10 7.94
N ASN A 376 -2.71 -18.99 8.59
CA ASN A 376 -2.23 -18.75 9.95
C ASN A 376 -0.88 -18.03 9.83
N PHE A 377 -0.90 -16.71 9.98
CA PHE A 377 0.34 -15.99 10.16
C PHE A 377 0.86 -16.29 11.57
N GLN A 378 2.02 -16.96 11.65
CA GLN A 378 2.67 -17.34 12.90
C GLN A 378 1.76 -18.11 13.88
N GLU A 379 0.85 -18.96 13.37
CA GLU A 379 -0.04 -19.83 14.16
C GLU A 379 -1.05 -19.13 15.09
N ARG A 380 -1.09 -17.78 15.11
CA ARG A 380 -1.85 -17.02 16.12
C ARG A 380 -2.97 -16.15 15.55
N PHE A 381 -2.88 -15.73 14.30
CA PHE A 381 -3.87 -14.85 13.69
C PHE A 381 -4.45 -15.50 12.45
N SER A 382 -5.75 -15.78 12.50
CA SER A 382 -6.51 -16.29 11.37
C SER A 382 -6.88 -15.15 10.42
N THR A 383 -6.76 -15.42 9.12
CA THR A 383 -7.23 -14.54 8.06
C THR A 383 -7.84 -15.36 6.93
N ASN A 384 -9.09 -15.04 6.60
CA ASN A 384 -10.00 -15.92 5.87
C ASN A 384 -10.60 -15.26 4.64
N LEU A 385 -10.13 -14.08 4.23
CA LEU A 385 -10.60 -13.45 3.00
C LEU A 385 -10.15 -14.29 1.77
N PRO A 386 -11.09 -14.91 1.04
CA PRO A 386 -10.76 -15.82 -0.06
C PRO A 386 -10.34 -15.05 -1.31
N TYR A 387 -9.48 -15.67 -2.12
CA TYR A 387 -9.02 -15.08 -3.38
C TYR A 387 -8.63 -16.13 -4.42
N LEU A 388 -8.58 -15.70 -5.68
CA LEU A 388 -8.00 -16.47 -6.79
C LEU A 388 -6.55 -16.02 -7.00
N GLU A 389 -5.64 -16.97 -7.03
CA GLU A 389 -4.25 -16.75 -7.38
C GLU A 389 -3.98 -17.18 -8.82
N THR A 390 -3.34 -16.34 -9.61
CA THR A 390 -2.82 -16.70 -10.94
C THR A 390 -1.34 -16.45 -11.00
N THR A 391 -0.52 -17.45 -11.34
CA THR A 391 0.94 -17.30 -11.40
C THR A 391 1.45 -17.52 -12.82
N VAL A 392 2.02 -16.47 -13.41
CA VAL A 392 2.55 -16.45 -14.76
C VAL A 392 4.07 -16.38 -14.71
N LYS A 393 4.76 -17.41 -15.20
CA LYS A 393 6.23 -17.40 -15.31
C LYS A 393 6.64 -16.41 -16.40
N LEU A 394 7.43 -15.40 -16.06
CA LEU A 394 7.78 -14.31 -16.97
C LEU A 394 8.54 -14.77 -18.22
N HIS A 395 9.40 -15.80 -18.10
CA HIS A 395 10.10 -16.37 -19.26
C HIS A 395 9.16 -17.05 -20.28
N LYS A 396 7.95 -17.45 -19.88
CA LYS A 396 6.95 -18.03 -20.79
C LYS A 396 6.24 -16.98 -21.64
N LEU A 397 6.39 -15.69 -21.32
CA LEU A 397 5.84 -14.60 -22.13
C LEU A 397 6.61 -14.39 -23.45
N GLY A 398 7.59 -15.25 -23.76
CA GLY A 398 8.09 -15.47 -25.12
C GLY A 398 9.12 -14.46 -25.64
N ARG A 399 9.80 -13.71 -24.76
CA ARG A 399 10.78 -12.69 -25.17
C ARG A 399 12.08 -12.75 -24.35
N SER A 400 13.20 -12.56 -25.05
CA SER A 400 14.56 -12.46 -24.47
C SER A 400 14.72 -11.26 -23.51
N SER A 401 13.77 -10.31 -23.49
CA SER A 401 13.74 -9.13 -22.63
C SER A 401 13.03 -9.34 -21.28
N ALA A 402 12.52 -10.54 -20.97
CA ALA A 402 11.88 -10.86 -19.68
C ALA A 402 12.83 -10.72 -18.46
N HIS A 403 14.09 -10.37 -18.67
CA HIS A 403 15.12 -10.30 -17.65
C HIS A 403 15.12 -8.99 -16.82
N ASN A 404 14.39 -7.95 -17.24
CA ASN A 404 14.47 -6.63 -16.62
C ASN A 404 13.08 -6.04 -16.29
N VAL A 405 12.13 -6.84 -15.81
CA VAL A 405 10.87 -6.28 -15.30
C VAL A 405 11.14 -5.59 -13.96
N GLU A 406 10.94 -4.28 -13.90
CA GLU A 406 11.17 -3.45 -12.71
C GLU A 406 9.90 -3.13 -11.93
N GLY A 407 8.74 -3.27 -12.55
CA GLY A 407 7.47 -2.92 -11.96
C GLY A 407 6.28 -3.52 -12.68
N VAL A 408 5.15 -3.52 -12.00
CA VAL A 408 3.86 -3.92 -12.55
C VAL A 408 2.80 -2.91 -12.16
N MET A 409 2.01 -2.50 -13.14
CA MET A 409 0.79 -1.73 -12.94
C MET A 409 -0.40 -2.57 -13.37
N ILE A 410 -1.52 -2.41 -12.68
CA ILE A 410 -2.76 -3.08 -13.04
C ILE A 410 -3.88 -2.05 -13.14
N ASN A 411 -4.74 -2.23 -14.13
CA ASN A 411 -6.03 -1.54 -14.24
C ASN A 411 -7.17 -2.53 -14.47
N ALA A 412 -8.38 -2.04 -14.74
CA ALA A 412 -9.56 -2.88 -14.93
C ALA A 412 -9.35 -4.01 -15.96
N ASN A 413 -8.62 -3.74 -17.05
CA ASN A 413 -8.62 -4.55 -18.27
C ASN A 413 -7.21 -4.90 -18.77
N SER A 414 -6.17 -4.53 -18.03
CA SER A 414 -4.81 -4.75 -18.46
C SER A 414 -3.87 -4.77 -17.28
N LEU A 415 -2.81 -5.54 -17.47
CA LEU A 415 -1.64 -5.54 -16.64
C LEU A 415 -0.46 -5.05 -17.47
N ILE A 416 0.19 -4.00 -16.99
CA ILE A 416 1.32 -3.33 -17.63
C ILE A 416 2.57 -3.74 -16.87
N LEU A 417 3.48 -4.44 -17.56
CA LEU A 417 4.82 -4.70 -17.06
C LEU A 417 5.72 -3.54 -17.47
N LEU A 418 6.45 -2.98 -16.51
CA LEU A 418 7.46 -1.96 -16.76
C LEU A 418 8.82 -2.64 -16.85
N THR A 419 9.49 -2.51 -17.98
CA THR A 419 10.82 -3.10 -18.21
C THR A 419 11.86 -2.04 -18.47
N SER A 420 13.07 -2.19 -17.93
CA SER A 420 14.21 -1.39 -18.36
C SER A 420 15.00 -2.14 -19.43
N GLU A 421 14.94 -1.68 -20.68
CA GLU A 421 15.97 -2.05 -21.65
C GLU A 421 17.16 -1.11 -21.49
N ARG A 422 18.37 -1.59 -21.81
CA ARG A 422 19.61 -0.78 -21.73
C ARG A 422 19.58 0.51 -22.57
N ASN A 423 18.53 0.73 -23.38
CA ASN A 423 18.24 1.95 -24.12
C ASN A 423 16.79 2.41 -23.81
N GLU A 424 16.64 3.31 -22.83
CA GLU A 424 15.60 4.34 -22.58
C GLU A 424 14.10 4.12 -22.90
N SER A 425 13.64 2.93 -23.31
CA SER A 425 12.24 2.71 -23.66
C SER A 425 11.49 1.89 -22.60
N VAL A 426 10.40 2.46 -22.08
CA VAL A 426 9.41 1.74 -21.28
C VAL A 426 8.49 1.01 -22.24
N GLN A 427 8.52 -0.33 -22.24
CA GLN A 427 7.57 -1.13 -23.01
C GLN A 427 6.31 -1.36 -22.19
N ILE A 428 5.14 -1.08 -22.76
CA ILE A 428 3.84 -1.34 -22.14
C ILE A 428 3.28 -2.64 -22.72
N PHE A 429 3.09 -3.63 -21.86
CA PHE A 429 2.42 -4.87 -22.22
C PHE A 429 0.96 -4.80 -21.81
N ARG A 430 0.08 -5.41 -22.59
CA ARG A 430 -1.32 -5.64 -22.23
C ARG A 430 -1.53 -7.14 -22.20
N VAL A 431 -1.49 -7.71 -21.00
CA VAL A 431 -1.79 -9.13 -20.75
C VAL A 431 -3.30 -9.33 -20.70
#